data_AF-A0A1H5YAX0-F1
#
_entry.id   AF-A0A1H5YAX0-F1
#
_cell.length_a   1.000
_cell.length_b   1.000
_cell.length_c   1.000
_cell.angle_alpha   90.00
_cell.angle_beta   90.00
_cell.angle_gamma   90.00
#
_symmetry.space_group_name_H-M   'P 1'
#
loop_
_entity.id
_entity.type
_entity.pdbx_description
1 polymer ?
#
loop_
_entity_poly.entity_id
_entity_poly.type
_entity_poly.pdbx_seq_one_letter_code
_entity_poly.pdbx_strand_id
1 'polypeptide(L)'
;MLLSIISFSQKSNENISFKLIEKKESSEINYLTIKNINSLNHGLDSMKVYFKPVKGQYTTYTFVKEFDGIKSDDFNKTKLHDIVILKTDSLNNILDGFYYRLDWAEVPSQFMIFRSFAKNLKLKDNLNISELEFYNEYEMYSNQTEDELRKPTWCENDILKLN
;
A
#
# COMPACT_ATOMS: atom_id res chain seq x y z
N MET A 1 -18.08 -14.74 1.77
CA MET A 1 -18.73 -13.43 1.95
C MET A 1 -17.66 -12.38 1.65
N LEU A 2 -17.87 -11.58 0.61
CA LEU A 2 -16.85 -10.81 -0.11
C LEU A 2 -16.58 -9.46 0.57
N LEU A 3 -15.34 -9.29 1.07
CA LEU A 3 -14.79 -8.01 1.54
C LEU A 3 -14.82 -7.00 0.40
N SER A 4 -15.69 -5.99 0.43
CA SER A 4 -15.93 -5.19 -0.79
C SER A 4 -15.42 -3.76 -0.73
N ILE A 5 -15.30 -3.15 0.45
CA ILE A 5 -15.04 -1.70 0.57
C ILE A 5 -14.25 -1.36 1.85
N ILE A 6 -13.22 -0.52 1.72
CA ILE A 6 -12.54 0.21 2.82
C ILE A 6 -12.83 1.70 2.60
N SER A 7 -13.07 2.50 3.65
CA SER A 7 -13.42 3.92 3.51
C SER A 7 -12.49 4.85 4.30
N PHE A 8 -12.33 6.10 3.86
CA PHE A 8 -11.68 7.19 4.56
C PHE A 8 -12.75 8.23 4.92
N SER A 9 -12.80 8.65 6.18
CA SER A 9 -13.58 9.84 6.58
C SER A 9 -12.62 11.02 6.77
N GLN A 10 -12.57 11.94 5.81
CA GLN A 10 -11.84 13.20 5.95
C GLN A 10 -12.83 14.33 6.29
N LYS A 11 -12.35 15.46 6.80
CA LYS A 11 -13.16 16.56 7.36
C LYS A 11 -14.00 17.33 6.32
N SER A 12 -13.89 16.99 5.03
CA SER A 12 -14.79 17.40 3.95
C SER A 12 -15.86 16.30 3.75
N ASN A 13 -17.11 16.67 3.48
CA ASN A 13 -18.28 15.78 3.40
C ASN A 13 -18.26 14.68 2.29
N GLU A 14 -17.10 14.26 1.79
CA GLU A 14 -16.97 13.20 0.80
C GLU A 14 -16.42 11.92 1.45
N ASN A 15 -17.23 10.86 1.47
CA ASN A 15 -16.79 9.51 1.81
C ASN A 15 -15.85 9.01 0.70
N ILE A 16 -14.55 9.08 0.95
CA ILE A 16 -13.55 8.53 0.05
C ILE A 16 -13.52 7.01 0.26
N SER A 17 -14.00 6.22 -0.72
CA SER A 17 -14.04 4.76 -0.61
C SER A 17 -13.03 4.08 -1.54
N PHE A 18 -12.24 3.17 -0.99
CA PHE A 18 -11.43 2.20 -1.70
C PHE A 18 -12.23 0.93 -1.98
N LYS A 19 -12.17 0.42 -3.20
CA LYS A 19 -12.84 -0.82 -3.62
C LYS A 19 -11.83 -1.96 -3.63
N LEU A 20 -12.21 -3.13 -3.10
CA LEU A 20 -11.38 -4.32 -3.26
C LEU A 20 -11.35 -4.72 -4.73
N ILE A 21 -10.16 -4.83 -5.30
CA ILE A 21 -9.96 -5.29 -6.68
C ILE A 21 -9.30 -6.66 -6.76
N GLU A 22 -8.58 -7.08 -5.72
CA GLU A 22 -7.90 -8.36 -5.69
C GLU A 22 -7.78 -8.89 -4.25
N LYS A 23 -8.08 -10.18 -4.07
CA LYS A 23 -7.71 -10.97 -2.89
C LYS A 23 -6.84 -12.12 -3.38
N LYS A 24 -5.67 -12.30 -2.80
CA LYS A 24 -4.76 -13.40 -3.17
C LYS A 24 -4.33 -14.18 -1.95
N GLU A 25 -4.71 -15.45 -1.92
CA GLU A 25 -4.27 -16.41 -0.90
C GLU A 25 -2.86 -16.94 -1.25
N SER A 26 -2.14 -17.46 -0.26
CA SER A 26 -0.76 -17.94 -0.41
C SER A 26 0.16 -16.92 -1.11
N SER A 27 0.08 -15.68 -0.65
CA SER A 27 0.78 -14.54 -1.22
C SER A 27 1.57 -13.74 -0.18
N GLU A 28 2.37 -12.80 -0.68
CA GLU A 28 3.14 -11.85 0.11
C GLU A 28 3.22 -10.50 -0.62
N ILE A 29 3.39 -9.42 0.14
CA ILE A 29 3.66 -8.10 -0.43
C ILE A 29 5.04 -8.13 -1.12
N ASN A 30 5.14 -7.54 -2.31
CA ASN A 30 6.40 -7.46 -3.03
C ASN A 30 7.30 -6.33 -2.48
N TYR A 31 7.85 -6.56 -1.28
CA TYR A 31 8.70 -5.58 -0.59
C TYR A 31 9.92 -5.15 -1.41
N LEU A 32 10.52 -6.06 -2.18
CA LEU A 32 11.66 -5.76 -3.03
C LEU A 32 11.30 -4.74 -4.11
N THR A 33 10.15 -4.90 -4.75
CA THR A 33 9.68 -3.94 -5.76
C THR A 33 9.31 -2.60 -5.13
N ILE A 34 8.62 -2.60 -3.99
CA ILE A 34 8.26 -1.37 -3.25
C ILE A 34 9.52 -0.58 -2.84
N LYS A 35 10.54 -1.27 -2.30
CA LYS A 35 11.80 -0.64 -1.88
C LYS A 35 12.60 -0.06 -3.05
N ASN A 36 12.52 -0.69 -4.22
CA ASN A 36 13.28 -0.30 -5.40
C ASN A 36 12.47 0.54 -6.40
N ILE A 37 11.33 1.12 -5.97
CA ILE A 37 10.38 1.75 -6.89
C ILE A 37 10.99 2.88 -7.73
N ASN A 38 11.94 3.62 -7.16
CA ASN A 38 12.66 4.70 -7.83
C ASN A 38 13.54 4.21 -8.99
N SER A 39 13.88 2.92 -9.03
CA SER A 39 14.73 2.30 -10.05
C SER A 39 13.95 1.53 -11.13
N LEU A 40 12.62 1.52 -11.04
CA LEU A 40 11.75 0.79 -11.98
C LEU A 40 11.37 1.67 -13.17
N ASN A 41 10.95 1.07 -14.29
CA ASN A 41 10.48 1.83 -15.43
C ASN A 41 9.14 2.53 -15.14
N HIS A 42 9.06 3.81 -15.45
CA HIS A 42 7.95 4.65 -15.02
C HIS A 42 6.85 4.76 -16.09
N GLY A 43 5.58 4.67 -15.67
CA GLY A 43 4.39 4.82 -16.51
C GLY A 43 3.11 4.54 -15.73
N LEU A 44 2.00 5.19 -16.11
CA LEU A 44 0.71 5.06 -15.39
C LEU A 44 0.26 3.59 -15.30
N ASP A 45 0.44 2.84 -16.40
CA ASP A 45 0.05 1.43 -16.50
C ASP A 45 1.02 0.47 -15.80
N SER A 46 2.29 0.86 -15.60
CA SER A 46 3.29 -0.01 -14.95
C SER A 46 3.09 -0.09 -13.44
N MET A 47 2.41 0.89 -12.84
CA MET A 47 2.33 0.99 -11.38
C MET A 47 1.46 -0.06 -10.73
N LYS A 48 0.33 -0.43 -11.35
CA LYS A 48 -0.48 -1.55 -10.86
C LYS A 48 0.30 -2.87 -10.89
N VAL A 49 1.30 -3.00 -11.76
CA VAL A 49 2.14 -4.20 -11.85
C VAL A 49 3.09 -4.29 -10.66
N TYR A 50 3.62 -3.16 -10.19
CA TYR A 50 4.60 -3.13 -9.10
C TYR A 50 4.02 -3.44 -7.72
N PHE A 51 2.73 -3.17 -7.54
CA PHE A 51 2.00 -3.55 -6.33
C PHE A 51 1.38 -4.95 -6.41
N LYS A 52 1.66 -5.75 -7.44
CA LYS A 52 1.18 -7.13 -7.50
C LYS A 52 1.81 -7.99 -6.41
N PRO A 53 1.00 -8.74 -5.64
CA PRO A 53 1.54 -9.63 -4.63
C PRO A 53 2.33 -10.79 -5.26
N VAL A 54 3.42 -11.18 -4.61
CA VAL A 54 4.25 -12.35 -4.96
C VAL A 54 3.79 -13.59 -4.20
N LYS A 55 4.42 -14.74 -4.45
CA LYS A 55 4.12 -15.99 -3.73
C LYS A 55 4.56 -15.85 -2.27
N GLY A 56 3.74 -16.36 -1.35
CA GLY A 56 4.02 -16.32 0.09
C GLY A 56 3.09 -17.19 0.91
N GLN A 57 3.03 -16.91 2.21
CA GLN A 57 2.24 -17.69 3.18
C GLN A 57 1.01 -16.94 3.73
N TYR A 58 0.81 -15.69 3.33
CA TYR A 58 -0.22 -14.81 3.85
C TYR A 58 -1.36 -14.63 2.85
N THR A 59 -2.37 -13.87 3.25
CA THR A 59 -3.37 -13.35 2.31
C THR A 59 -3.11 -11.87 2.08
N THR A 60 -3.11 -11.46 0.81
CA THR A 60 -3.01 -10.05 0.45
C THR A 60 -4.32 -9.56 -0.14
N TYR A 61 -4.63 -8.29 0.12
CA TYR A 61 -5.82 -7.60 -0.35
C TYR A 61 -5.39 -6.29 -1.00
N THR A 62 -5.75 -6.11 -2.27
CA THR A 62 -5.46 -4.90 -3.03
C THR A 62 -6.74 -4.10 -3.20
N PHE A 63 -6.74 -2.87 -2.72
CA PHE A 63 -7.83 -1.93 -2.86
C PHE A 63 -7.40 -0.75 -3.70
N VAL A 64 -8.35 -0.23 -4.49
CA VAL A 64 -8.12 0.92 -5.36
C VAL A 64 -9.21 1.96 -5.17
N LYS A 65 -8.80 3.22 -5.13
CA LYS A 65 -9.68 4.38 -5.27
C LYS A 65 -9.34 5.06 -6.59
N GLU A 66 -10.33 5.16 -7.47
CA GLU A 66 -10.19 5.94 -8.71
C GLU A 66 -10.63 7.39 -8.49
N PHE A 67 -9.93 8.33 -9.09
CA PHE A 67 -10.34 9.74 -9.14
C PHE A 67 -9.90 10.39 -10.45
N ASP A 68 -10.58 11.45 -10.86
CA ASP A 68 -10.22 12.22 -12.04
C ASP A 68 -9.04 13.14 -11.71
N GLY A 69 -7.96 13.02 -12.47
CA GLY A 69 -6.79 13.88 -12.41
C GLY A 69 -6.44 14.47 -13.77
N ILE A 70 -5.41 15.31 -13.79
CA ILE A 70 -4.91 15.96 -15.00
C ILE A 70 -3.49 15.46 -15.27
N LYS A 71 -3.23 14.95 -16.48
CA LYS A 71 -1.86 14.66 -16.94
C LYS A 71 -1.18 15.97 -17.33
N SER A 72 0.00 16.25 -16.76
CA SER A 72 0.68 17.57 -16.85
C SER A 72 0.97 18.00 -18.29
N ASP A 73 1.17 17.06 -19.21
CA ASP A 73 1.60 17.38 -20.59
C ASP A 73 0.47 17.80 -21.55
N ASP A 74 -0.79 17.43 -21.28
CA ASP A 74 -1.85 17.52 -22.29
C ASP A 74 -3.17 18.13 -21.77
N PHE A 75 -3.24 18.46 -20.48
CA PHE A 75 -4.49 18.86 -19.78
C PHE A 75 -5.66 17.87 -19.95
N ASN A 76 -5.39 16.68 -20.49
CA ASN A 76 -6.36 15.63 -20.66
C ASN A 76 -6.70 15.03 -19.29
N LYS A 77 -8.01 14.91 -19.02
CA LYS A 77 -8.51 14.20 -17.86
C LYS A 77 -8.07 12.74 -17.95
N THR A 78 -7.39 12.26 -16.93
CA THR A 78 -7.01 10.85 -16.80
C THR A 78 -7.52 10.31 -15.49
N LYS A 79 -7.81 9.01 -15.46
CA LYS A 79 -8.10 8.32 -14.19
C LYS A 79 -6.81 8.06 -13.46
N LEU A 80 -6.72 8.58 -12.25
CA LEU A 80 -5.66 8.30 -11.30
C LEU A 80 -6.16 7.27 -10.27
N HIS A 81 -5.22 6.60 -9.61
CA HIS A 81 -5.51 5.45 -8.75
C HIS A 81 -4.73 5.52 -7.44
N ASP A 82 -5.38 5.73 -6.32
CA ASP A 82 -4.74 5.40 -5.05
C ASP A 82 -4.81 3.90 -4.83
N ILE A 83 -3.71 3.30 -4.36
CA ILE A 83 -3.61 1.85 -4.10
C ILE A 83 -3.36 1.64 -2.62
N VAL A 84 -4.10 0.71 -2.02
CA VAL A 84 -3.80 0.14 -0.70
C VAL A 84 -3.59 -1.35 -0.87
N ILE A 85 -2.45 -1.87 -0.43
CA ILE A 85 -2.22 -3.31 -0.30
C ILE A 85 -2.07 -3.66 1.17
N LEU A 86 -2.88 -4.60 1.65
CA LEU A 86 -2.83 -5.11 3.02
C LEU A 86 -2.40 -6.56 3.03
N LYS A 87 -1.62 -6.93 4.03
CA LYS A 87 -1.22 -8.30 4.37
C LYS A 87 -1.96 -8.74 5.63
N THR A 88 -2.55 -9.92 5.60
CA THR A 88 -3.21 -10.51 6.77
C THR A 88 -2.75 -11.93 7.06
N ASP A 89 -2.90 -12.34 8.32
CA ASP A 89 -2.87 -13.75 8.69
C ASP A 89 -4.17 -14.48 8.30
N SER A 90 -4.26 -15.76 8.68
CA SER A 90 -5.42 -16.63 8.44
C SER A 90 -6.67 -16.24 9.24
N LEU A 91 -6.52 -15.40 10.27
CA LEU A 91 -7.60 -14.88 11.10
C LEU A 91 -8.03 -13.47 10.68
N ASN A 92 -7.52 -12.99 9.52
CA ASN A 92 -7.70 -11.65 8.98
C ASN A 92 -7.16 -10.53 9.89
N ASN A 93 -6.23 -10.83 10.79
CA ASN A 93 -5.48 -9.77 11.47
C ASN A 93 -4.55 -9.11 10.45
N ILE A 94 -4.61 -7.79 10.36
CA ILE A 94 -3.74 -6.99 9.50
C ILE A 94 -2.36 -7.00 10.14
N LEU A 95 -1.35 -7.38 9.37
CA LEU A 95 0.03 -7.52 9.81
C LEU A 95 0.91 -6.38 9.28
N ASP A 96 0.60 -5.92 8.08
CA ASP A 96 1.36 -4.90 7.36
C ASP A 96 0.50 -4.33 6.24
N GLY A 97 0.86 -3.16 5.73
CA GLY A 97 0.20 -2.60 4.57
C GLY A 97 0.91 -1.40 3.99
N PHE A 98 0.70 -1.17 2.70
CA PHE A 98 1.20 0.01 2.01
C PHE A 98 0.05 0.79 1.40
N TYR A 99 0.13 2.11 1.51
CA TYR A 99 -0.68 3.06 0.77
C TYR A 99 0.22 3.76 -0.23
N TYR A 100 -0.22 3.80 -1.48
CA TYR A 100 0.48 4.49 -2.54
C TYR A 100 -0.44 5.46 -3.24
N ARG A 101 0.03 6.70 -3.35
CA ARG A 101 -0.70 7.80 -3.96
C ARG A 101 -0.24 8.01 -5.40
N LEU A 102 -1.12 7.76 -6.37
CA LEU A 102 -0.88 8.10 -7.78
C LEU A 102 -1.47 9.49 -8.08
N ASP A 103 -1.06 10.53 -7.35
CA ASP A 103 -1.61 11.89 -7.52
C ASP A 103 -1.13 12.57 -8.82
N TRP A 104 -0.08 12.05 -9.45
CA TRP A 104 0.52 12.63 -10.66
C TRP A 104 0.84 11.52 -11.66
N ALA A 105 0.67 11.81 -12.95
CA ALA A 105 1.09 10.92 -14.04
C ALA A 105 2.63 10.77 -14.16
N GLU A 106 3.37 11.46 -13.29
CA GLU A 106 4.82 11.45 -13.22
C GLU A 106 5.36 10.33 -12.34
N VAL A 107 6.68 10.21 -12.42
CA VAL A 107 7.53 9.12 -11.95
C VAL A 107 7.15 8.57 -10.56
N PRO A 108 6.92 7.25 -10.44
CA PRO A 108 6.87 6.50 -9.19
C PRO A 108 7.95 6.93 -8.22
N SER A 109 7.52 7.42 -7.06
CA SER A 109 8.43 7.96 -6.07
C SER A 109 8.23 7.29 -4.73
N GLN A 110 9.34 6.91 -4.11
CA GLN A 110 9.33 6.38 -2.75
C GLN A 110 8.74 7.36 -1.74
N PHE A 111 8.78 8.67 -2.03
CA PHE A 111 8.12 9.70 -1.22
C PHE A 111 6.59 9.61 -1.23
N MET A 112 6.00 8.89 -2.18
CA MET A 112 4.54 8.67 -2.27
C MET A 112 4.11 7.31 -1.70
N ILE A 113 5.04 6.55 -1.12
CA ILE A 113 4.76 5.29 -0.42
C ILE A 113 4.62 5.57 1.07
N PHE A 114 3.52 5.09 1.64
CA PHE A 114 3.28 5.10 3.07
C PHE A 114 3.07 3.67 3.55
N ARG A 115 3.50 3.36 4.76
CA ARG A 115 3.39 2.03 5.36
C ARG A 115 2.63 2.08 6.68
N SER A 116 1.86 1.03 6.92
CA SER A 116 1.11 0.79 8.14
C SER A 116 1.66 -0.44 8.85
N PHE A 117 1.92 -0.29 10.14
CA PHE A 117 2.23 -1.39 11.05
C PHE A 117 1.08 -1.64 12.02
N ALA A 118 -0.17 -1.49 11.55
CA ALA A 118 -1.36 -1.60 12.38
C ALA A 118 -1.33 -2.89 13.22
N LYS A 119 -1.39 -2.74 14.55
CA LYS A 119 -1.46 -3.86 15.48
C LYS A 119 -2.88 -4.02 15.97
N ASN A 120 -3.30 -5.27 16.16
CA ASN A 120 -4.61 -5.62 16.71
C ASN A 120 -5.81 -5.14 15.87
N LEU A 121 -5.60 -4.86 14.58
CA LEU A 121 -6.65 -4.49 13.66
C LEU A 121 -7.04 -5.69 12.80
N LYS A 122 -8.33 -6.02 12.76
CA LYS A 122 -8.87 -7.03 11.86
C LYS A 122 -9.41 -6.39 10.60
N LEU A 123 -9.10 -6.98 9.46
CA LEU A 123 -9.74 -6.63 8.21
C LEU A 123 -11.23 -6.96 8.30
N LYS A 124 -12.06 -5.95 8.04
CA LYS A 124 -13.53 -6.01 8.11
C LYS A 124 -14.12 -5.14 7.02
N ASP A 125 -15.37 -5.40 6.67
CA ASP A 125 -16.12 -4.54 5.76
C ASP A 125 -16.22 -3.12 6.35
N ASN A 126 -16.07 -2.11 5.48
CA ASN A 126 -16.10 -0.71 5.85
C ASN A 126 -15.05 -0.34 6.92
N LEU A 127 -13.91 -1.04 6.95
CA LEU A 127 -12.76 -0.60 7.74
C LEU A 127 -12.45 0.86 7.40
N ASN A 128 -12.29 1.69 8.42
CA ASN A 128 -11.83 3.05 8.20
C ASN A 128 -10.32 3.01 8.00
N ILE A 129 -9.83 3.40 6.82
CA ILE A 129 -8.41 3.40 6.49
C ILE A 129 -7.60 4.31 7.43
N SER A 130 -8.22 5.28 8.11
CA SER A 130 -7.53 6.06 9.14
C SER A 130 -7.12 5.21 10.35
N GLU A 131 -7.80 4.08 10.61
CA GLU A 131 -7.42 3.10 11.64
C GLU A 131 -6.07 2.42 11.34
N LEU A 132 -5.57 2.51 10.10
CA LEU A 132 -4.31 1.89 9.70
C LEU A 132 -3.08 2.75 10.04
N GLU A 133 -3.23 4.05 10.33
CA GLU A 133 -2.12 4.92 10.73
C GLU A 133 -0.89 4.80 9.79
N PHE A 134 -1.03 5.32 8.57
CA PHE A 134 0.04 5.28 7.58
C PHE A 134 1.12 6.33 7.86
N TYR A 135 2.38 5.93 7.79
CA TYR A 135 3.56 6.79 7.91
C TYR A 135 4.35 6.76 6.60
N ASN A 136 5.01 7.86 6.24
CA ASN A 136 5.79 7.90 5.01
C ASN A 136 6.98 6.93 5.11
N GLU A 137 7.08 5.97 4.18
CA GLU A 137 8.09 4.91 4.24
C GLU A 137 9.51 5.49 4.18
N TYR A 138 9.73 6.55 3.39
CA TYR A 138 11.05 7.20 3.31
C TYR A 138 11.42 7.92 4.61
N GLU A 139 10.50 8.71 5.17
CA GLU A 139 10.75 9.48 6.40
C GLU A 139 11.02 8.58 7.61
N MET A 140 10.39 7.40 7.65
CA MET A 140 10.63 6.41 8.69
C MET A 140 12.08 5.91 8.72
N TYR A 141 12.79 5.91 7.59
CA TYR A 141 14.18 5.51 7.50
C TYR A 141 15.16 6.69 7.52
N SER A 142 14.74 7.89 7.12
CA SER A 142 15.63 9.07 7.11
C SER A 142 15.81 9.71 8.49
N ASN A 143 14.84 9.52 9.40
CA ASN A 143 14.84 10.16 10.72
C ASN A 143 15.34 9.27 11.86
N GLN A 144 15.84 8.07 11.56
CA GLN A 144 16.44 7.19 12.56
C GLN A 144 17.89 7.63 12.84
N THR A 145 18.14 8.19 14.02
CA THR A 145 19.46 8.12 14.64
C THR A 145 19.74 6.65 14.99
N GLU A 146 21.01 6.21 14.90
CA GLU A 146 21.42 4.79 15.06
C GLU A 146 20.90 4.11 16.35
N ASP A 147 20.50 4.89 17.36
CA ASP A 147 20.05 4.40 18.68
C ASP A 147 18.56 4.03 18.78
N GLU A 148 17.68 4.45 17.85
CA GLU A 148 16.24 4.18 17.92
C GLU A 148 15.79 3.04 16.99
N LEU A 149 16.55 1.94 16.98
CA LEU A 149 16.18 0.70 16.32
C LEU A 149 14.98 0.04 17.01
N ARG A 150 13.78 0.62 16.90
CA ARG A 150 12.55 -0.16 16.69
C ARG A 150 12.62 -0.74 15.27
N LYS A 151 13.60 -1.62 15.04
CA LYS A 151 13.56 -2.53 13.89
C LYS A 151 12.21 -3.27 13.99
N PRO A 152 11.32 -3.19 12.99
CA PRO A 152 10.24 -4.17 12.93
C PRO A 152 10.91 -5.55 12.94
N THR A 153 10.62 -6.34 13.98
CA THR A 153 11.32 -7.59 14.35
C THR A 153 11.28 -8.69 13.27
N TRP A 154 10.68 -8.40 12.12
CA TRP A 154 10.42 -9.32 11.02
C TRP A 154 11.35 -9.08 9.81
N CYS A 155 12.05 -7.94 9.72
CA CYS A 155 12.85 -7.61 8.53
C CYS A 155 14.10 -8.50 8.33
N GLU A 156 14.69 -9.07 9.37
CA GLU A 156 15.92 -9.88 9.23
C GLU A 156 15.64 -11.38 8.97
N ASN A 157 14.54 -11.93 9.50
CA ASN A 157 14.28 -13.37 9.42
C ASN A 157 13.58 -13.84 8.14
N ASP A 158 12.89 -12.95 7.43
CA ASP A 158 12.14 -13.32 6.22
C ASP A 158 12.94 -13.13 4.92
N ILE A 159 13.96 -12.26 4.93
CA ILE A 159 14.90 -12.09 3.79
C ILE A 159 15.86 -13.29 3.70
N LEU A 160 16.26 -13.86 4.84
CA LEU A 160 17.18 -14.99 4.89
C LEU A 160 16.52 -16.35 4.55
N LYS A 161 15.20 -16.40 4.38
CA LYS A 161 14.45 -17.62 4.00
C LYS A 161 14.10 -17.70 2.52
N LEU A 162 14.53 -16.70 1.73
CA LEU A 162 14.27 -16.63 0.29
C LEU A 162 15.50 -17.00 -0.57
N ASN A 163 16.56 -17.52 0.05
CA ASN A 163 17.71 -18.13 -0.63
C ASN A 163 17.72 -19.65 -0.41
#